data_AF-A0A1V4RZ72-F1
#
_entry.id   AF-A0A1V4RZ72-F1
#
_cell.length_a   1.000
_cell.length_b   1.000
_cell.length_c   1.000
_cell.angle_alpha   90.00
_cell.angle_beta   90.00
_cell.angle_gamma   90.00
#
_symmetry.space_group_name_H-M   'P 1'
#
loop_
_entity.id
_entity.type
_entity.pdbx_description
1 polymer ?
#
loop_
_entity_poly.entity_id
_entity_poly.type
_entity_poly.pdbx_seq_one_letter_code
_entity_poly.pdbx_strand_id
1 'polypeptide(L)'
;MDAKVLLAGKIDFFPLEDIFQALSSNNATGILHLNNRYSQESAVVYFEKGNIINATYGSLSGIDAVYPLFGWSDGDFSFTKDYFDQKKVINQKIMEIVLDGLRMLDEGEIEKITHVSVQPIMSSGNKDSALTLPIVKGPLVNFEYVLAIEDIEEGQEIVHEGRYGDWLWVILEGSADIIKNTKKGPVTIMRIAEGAFIGSMHSFLFQDNIRSATVRAFEKMKLGTLDIQSLSQDFVTMSHELRQFLISLDKRLREVTDRIAEFSSGTDIIYREIAEKKRIDILQYHDRNNLYSIVNGSACMMKKTDKGPVILAKLGQGDFIDFFPIQSVDNEISSTVVFGSKDIELKKINAEVLQAEYERIPVIFKNMAENISTCISVTAKLACNFHKRQNFRHSAERQKS
;
A
#
# COMPACT_ATOMS: atom_id res chain seq x y z
N MET A 1 12.14 35.84 9.75
CA MET A 1 13.35 35.57 8.94
C MET A 1 13.09 34.23 8.30
N ASP A 2 12.88 34.18 6.98
CA ASP A 2 12.64 32.91 6.31
C ASP A 2 13.92 32.10 6.26
N ALA A 3 13.95 30.97 6.97
CA ALA A 3 15.07 30.04 6.93
C ALA A 3 15.25 29.55 5.48
N LYS A 4 16.43 29.82 4.91
CA LYS A 4 16.70 29.45 3.52
C LYS A 4 16.90 27.94 3.42
N VAL A 5 15.98 27.27 2.74
CA VAL A 5 16.12 25.86 2.34
C VAL A 5 17.29 25.75 1.35
N LEU A 6 18.28 24.92 1.69
CA LEU A 6 19.49 24.72 0.87
C LEU A 6 19.46 23.41 0.09
N LEU A 7 18.78 22.39 0.62
CA LEU A 7 18.61 21.08 0.00
C LEU A 7 17.24 20.54 0.39
N ALA A 8 16.48 20.00 -0.55
CA ALA A 8 15.22 19.33 -0.28
C ALA A 8 14.96 18.25 -1.34
N GLY A 9 14.19 17.23 -0.99
CA GLY A 9 13.89 16.12 -1.88
C GLY A 9 13.09 15.02 -1.19
N LYS A 10 13.04 13.86 -1.83
CA LYS A 10 12.37 12.66 -1.35
C LYS A 10 13.37 11.60 -0.90
N ILE A 11 13.05 10.88 0.17
CA ILE A 11 13.90 9.84 0.77
C ILE A 11 13.97 8.59 -0.13
N ASP A 12 12.92 8.29 -0.88
CA ASP A 12 12.88 7.17 -1.84
C ASP A 12 13.91 7.32 -2.99
N PHE A 13 14.23 8.56 -3.36
CA PHE A 13 15.20 8.90 -4.39
C PHE A 13 16.59 9.18 -3.81
N PHE A 14 16.66 9.76 -2.61
CA PHE A 14 17.90 10.07 -1.92
C PHE A 14 17.83 9.52 -0.48
N PRO A 15 18.26 8.24 -0.28
CA PRO A 15 18.18 7.55 1.01
C PRO A 15 18.88 8.30 2.15
N LEU A 16 18.52 7.97 3.39
CA LEU A 16 18.99 8.69 4.57
C LEU A 16 20.52 8.66 4.72
N GLU A 17 21.14 7.53 4.40
CA GLU A 17 22.60 7.37 4.38
C GLU A 17 23.28 8.34 3.42
N ASP A 18 22.69 8.56 2.24
CA ASP A 18 23.22 9.47 1.22
C ASP A 18 23.02 10.92 1.65
N ILE A 19 21.87 11.25 2.25
CA ILE A 19 21.61 12.57 2.86
C ILE A 19 22.67 12.88 3.92
N PHE A 20 22.89 11.96 4.85
CA PHE A 20 23.84 12.16 5.95
C PHE A 20 25.28 12.28 5.44
N GLN A 21 25.69 11.43 4.49
CA GLN A 21 27.02 11.49 3.87
C GLN A 21 27.23 12.79 3.09
N ALA A 22 26.23 13.25 2.35
CA ALA A 22 26.29 14.50 1.61
C ALA A 22 26.44 15.71 2.56
N LEU A 23 25.66 15.78 3.64
CA LEU A 23 25.77 16.84 4.64
C LEU A 23 27.11 16.79 5.39
N SER A 24 27.63 15.59 5.65
CA SER A 24 28.95 15.38 6.25
C SER A 24 30.08 15.90 5.39
N SER A 25 30.12 15.47 4.12
CA SER A 25 31.17 15.80 3.16
C SER A 25 31.25 17.30 2.87
N ASN A 26 30.11 18.00 2.98
CA ASN A 26 30.03 19.46 2.81
C ASN A 26 30.26 20.25 4.11
N ASN A 27 30.61 19.60 5.23
CA ASN A 27 30.74 20.22 6.56
C ASN A 27 29.52 21.08 6.93
N ALA A 28 28.32 20.62 6.58
CA ALA A 28 27.10 21.40 6.74
C ALA A 28 26.80 21.69 8.22
N THR A 29 26.34 22.90 8.50
CA THR A 29 25.76 23.30 9.79
C THR A 29 24.36 23.81 9.54
N GLY A 30 23.37 23.21 10.19
CA GLY A 30 21.96 23.51 9.97
C GLY A 30 21.04 22.42 10.53
N ILE A 31 19.78 22.49 10.15
CA ILE A 31 18.72 21.62 10.62
C ILE A 31 18.19 20.82 9.44
N LEU A 32 18.19 19.49 9.58
CA LEU A 32 17.53 18.59 8.65
C LEU A 32 16.16 18.24 9.22
N HIS A 33 15.11 18.63 8.51
CA HIS A 33 13.73 18.25 8.78
C HIS A 33 13.36 17.05 7.92
N LEU A 34 12.79 16.04 8.54
CA LEU A 34 12.35 14.80 7.92
C LEU A 34 10.88 14.60 8.27
N ASN A 35 10.05 14.45 7.25
CA ASN A 35 8.63 14.19 7.40
C ASN A 35 8.25 12.93 6.63
N ASN A 36 7.44 12.09 7.22
CA ASN A 36 6.91 10.90 6.57
C ASN A 36 5.38 10.97 6.58
N ARG A 37 4.76 10.79 5.42
CA ARG A 37 3.29 10.81 5.27
C ARG A 37 2.58 9.65 5.96
N TYR A 38 3.31 8.69 6.51
CA TYR A 38 2.80 7.54 7.27
C TYR A 38 3.14 7.62 8.77
N SER A 39 3.84 8.67 9.22
CA SER A 39 4.18 8.92 10.62
C SER A 39 3.59 10.27 11.05
N GLN A 40 2.89 10.30 12.19
CA GLN A 40 2.46 11.57 12.78
C GLN A 40 3.62 12.38 13.36
N GLU A 41 4.74 11.72 13.65
CA GLU A 41 5.91 12.32 14.25
C GLU A 41 6.89 12.75 13.15
N SER A 42 7.20 14.05 13.12
CA SER A 42 8.31 14.60 12.32
C SER A 42 9.63 14.38 13.03
N ALA A 43 10.69 14.11 12.27
CA ALA A 43 12.04 14.03 12.80
C ALA A 43 12.86 15.27 12.46
N VAL A 44 13.69 15.69 13.40
CA VAL A 44 14.59 16.84 13.26
C VAL A 44 15.99 16.38 13.65
N VAL A 45 16.95 16.58 12.76
CA VAL A 45 18.36 16.21 12.97
C VAL A 45 19.21 17.47 12.87
N TYR A 46 19.98 17.75 13.92
CA TYR A 46 20.81 18.95 14.02
C TYR A 46 22.25 18.63 13.61
N PHE A 47 22.76 19.37 12.64
CA PHE A 47 24.12 19.21 12.12
C PHE A 47 24.99 20.39 12.51
N GLU A 48 26.21 20.12 12.97
CA GLU A 48 27.27 21.11 13.17
C GLU A 48 28.57 20.61 12.54
N LYS A 49 29.10 21.39 11.57
CA LYS A 49 30.35 21.10 10.85
C LYS A 49 30.38 19.68 10.29
N GLY A 50 29.28 19.27 9.67
CA GLY A 50 29.14 17.95 9.07
C GLY A 50 29.03 16.79 10.05
N ASN A 51 28.73 17.04 11.33
CA ASN A 51 28.44 15.99 12.32
C ASN A 51 27.03 16.17 12.87
N ILE A 52 26.36 15.06 13.15
CA ILE A 52 25.09 15.09 13.88
C ILE A 52 25.40 15.37 15.35
N ILE A 53 24.80 16.41 15.92
CA ILE A 53 25.02 16.78 17.33
C ILE A 53 23.85 16.42 18.23
N ASN A 54 22.63 16.40 17.69
CA ASN A 54 21.41 16.02 18.38
C ASN A 54 20.34 15.65 17.32
N ALA A 55 19.31 14.93 17.74
CA ALA A 55 18.12 14.67 16.95
C ALA A 55 16.90 14.48 17.86
N THR A 56 15.71 14.67 17.29
CA THR A 56 14.43 14.35 17.94
C THR A 56 13.52 13.66 16.95
N TYR A 57 12.86 12.60 17.39
CA TYR A 57 11.85 11.88 16.62
C TYR A 57 10.77 11.41 17.60
N GLY A 58 9.61 12.06 17.56
CA GLY A 58 8.56 11.79 18.54
C GLY A 58 8.99 12.08 19.97
N SER A 59 8.89 11.05 20.82
CA SER A 59 9.39 11.08 22.20
C SER A 59 10.88 10.74 22.34
N LEU A 60 11.55 10.30 21.26
CA LEU A 60 12.97 9.94 21.26
C LEU A 60 13.85 11.17 21.06
N SER A 61 15.06 11.13 21.63
CA SER A 61 16.05 12.20 21.48
C SER A 61 17.48 11.66 21.39
N GLY A 62 18.41 12.48 20.91
CA GLY A 62 19.81 12.08 20.76
C GLY A 62 19.97 10.96 19.73
N ILE A 63 20.90 10.04 19.97
CA ILE A 63 21.21 8.98 19.00
C ILE A 63 20.04 8.00 18.82
N ASP A 64 19.25 7.77 19.87
CA ASP A 64 18.08 6.89 19.84
C ASP A 64 16.97 7.44 18.93
N ALA A 65 16.95 8.76 18.66
CA ALA A 65 16.08 9.35 17.66
C ALA A 65 16.60 9.20 16.22
N VAL A 66 17.89 8.93 16.03
CA VAL A 66 18.51 8.83 14.70
C VAL A 66 18.33 7.43 14.12
N TYR A 67 18.54 6.38 14.91
CA TYR A 67 18.49 5.01 14.40
C TYR A 67 17.14 4.62 13.76
N PRO A 68 15.96 4.90 14.36
CA PRO A 68 14.68 4.57 13.74
C PRO A 68 14.47 5.20 12.35
N LEU A 69 15.15 6.31 12.05
CA LEU A 69 15.03 6.99 10.77
C LEU A 69 15.59 6.18 9.60
N PHE A 70 16.54 5.26 9.84
CA PHE A 70 17.03 4.34 8.81
C PHE A 70 15.96 3.36 8.34
N GLY A 71 14.88 3.19 9.11
CA GLY A 71 13.70 2.45 8.70
C GLY A 71 12.81 3.18 7.68
N TRP A 72 13.03 4.46 7.42
CA TRP A 72 12.19 5.26 6.52
C TRP A 72 12.57 4.99 5.07
N SER A 73 11.68 4.32 4.33
CA SER A 73 11.84 4.06 2.89
C SER A 73 11.15 5.11 2.00
N ASP A 74 10.37 6.01 2.58
CA ASP A 74 9.64 7.10 1.91
C ASP A 74 9.55 8.29 2.87
N GLY A 75 9.38 9.49 2.33
CA GLY A 75 9.27 10.74 3.07
C GLY A 75 9.89 11.92 2.33
N ASP A 76 9.65 13.11 2.87
CA ASP A 76 10.22 14.38 2.42
C ASP A 76 11.32 14.81 3.37
N PHE A 77 12.42 15.33 2.82
CA PHE A 77 13.47 15.94 3.60
C PHE A 77 13.72 17.38 3.16
N SER A 78 14.11 18.23 4.11
CA SER A 78 14.57 19.58 3.83
C SER A 78 15.66 19.99 4.81
N PHE A 79 16.75 20.54 4.30
CA PHE A 79 17.86 21.06 5.08
C PHE A 79 17.85 22.59 5.03
N THR A 80 17.77 23.21 6.20
CA THR A 80 17.76 24.66 6.38
C THR A 80 19.02 25.09 7.12
N LYS A 81 19.60 26.21 6.68
CA LYS A 81 20.68 26.84 7.43
C LYS A 81 20.08 27.85 8.39
N ASP A 82 19.73 27.36 9.58
CA ASP A 82 19.16 28.17 10.65
C ASP A 82 20.03 28.11 11.91
N TYR A 83 19.89 29.10 12.79
CA TYR A 83 20.52 29.10 14.09
C TYR A 83 19.72 28.20 15.04
N PHE A 84 20.41 27.28 15.70
CA PHE A 84 19.81 26.42 16.71
C PHE A 84 20.66 26.46 17.98
N ASP A 85 20.00 26.40 19.13
CA ASP A 85 20.64 26.25 20.44
C ASP A 85 20.35 24.83 20.96
N GLN A 86 21.15 23.87 20.51
CA GLN A 86 21.02 22.46 20.86
C GLN A 86 22.32 21.98 21.49
N LYS A 87 22.22 21.24 22.59
CA LYS A 87 23.37 20.61 23.22
C LYS A 87 23.87 19.48 22.34
N LYS A 88 25.18 19.39 22.17
CA LYS A 88 25.82 18.23 21.55
C LYS A 88 25.72 17.03 22.50
N VAL A 89 24.85 16.09 22.16
CA VAL A 89 24.62 14.83 22.89
C VAL A 89 25.06 13.61 22.09
N ILE A 90 25.17 13.73 20.77
CA ILE A 90 25.70 12.71 19.87
C ILE A 90 27.18 12.98 19.63
N ASN A 91 28.03 11.98 19.87
CA ASN A 91 29.49 12.07 19.74
C ASN A 91 30.06 11.15 18.67
N GLN A 92 29.26 10.20 18.21
CA GLN A 92 29.59 9.24 17.16
C GLN A 92 29.81 9.94 15.83
N LYS A 93 30.67 9.36 14.99
CA LYS A 93 30.89 9.88 13.63
C LYS A 93 29.77 9.42 12.70
N ILE A 94 29.48 10.18 11.65
CA ILE A 94 28.41 9.83 10.71
C ILE A 94 28.58 8.42 10.11
N MET A 95 29.80 8.03 9.75
CA MET A 95 30.02 6.67 9.23
C MET A 95 29.74 5.56 10.25
N GLU A 96 29.97 5.81 11.53
CA GLU A 96 29.62 4.88 12.61
C GLU A 96 28.10 4.77 12.75
N ILE A 97 27.41 5.91 12.78
CA ILE A 97 25.94 5.98 12.84
C ILE A 97 25.29 5.30 11.64
N VAL A 98 25.80 5.52 10.43
CA VAL A 98 25.27 4.94 9.20
C VAL A 98 25.46 3.42 9.18
N LEU A 99 26.65 2.93 9.52
CA LEU A 99 26.91 1.48 9.54
C LEU A 99 26.07 0.78 10.63
N ASP A 100 25.97 1.36 11.82
CA ASP A 100 25.14 0.81 12.89
C ASP A 100 23.66 0.83 12.52
N GLY A 101 23.16 1.94 11.95
CA GLY A 101 21.77 2.05 11.51
C GLY A 101 21.41 1.02 10.43
N LEU A 102 22.25 0.85 9.42
CA LEU A 102 22.04 -0.17 8.39
C LEU A 102 22.13 -1.59 8.95
N ARG A 103 23.07 -1.86 9.87
CA ARG A 103 23.16 -3.16 10.55
C ARG A 103 21.90 -3.47 11.35
N MET A 104 21.43 -2.52 12.17
CA MET A 104 20.21 -2.66 12.95
C MET A 104 18.97 -2.86 12.06
N LEU A 105 18.94 -2.24 10.88
CA LEU A 105 17.88 -2.43 9.88
C LEU A 105 17.90 -3.85 9.29
N ASP A 106 19.09 -4.35 8.94
CA ASP A 106 19.26 -5.70 8.38
C ASP A 106 18.99 -6.81 9.39
N GLU A 107 19.29 -6.56 10.67
CA GLU A 107 19.01 -7.47 11.79
C GLU A 107 17.55 -7.41 12.26
N GLY A 108 16.76 -6.44 11.77
CA GLY A 108 15.34 -6.28 12.10
C GLY A 108 15.08 -5.59 13.45
N GLU A 109 16.08 -4.93 14.03
CA GLU A 109 15.95 -4.12 15.26
C GLU A 109 15.27 -2.77 14.99
N ILE A 110 15.38 -2.25 13.76
CA ILE A 110 14.66 -1.06 13.29
C ILE A 110 13.47 -1.51 12.44
N GLU A 111 12.27 -1.10 12.83
CA GLU A 111 11.08 -1.30 12.00
C GLU A 111 11.16 -0.46 10.73
N LYS A 112 10.97 -1.10 9.58
CA LYS A 112 10.79 -0.38 8.31
C LYS A 112 9.44 0.32 8.34
N ILE A 113 9.45 1.66 8.36
CA ILE A 113 8.25 2.47 8.18
C ILE A 113 7.91 2.47 6.70
N THR A 114 7.17 1.45 6.30
CA THR A 114 6.51 1.35 5.01
C THR A 114 5.00 1.47 5.21
N HIS A 115 4.25 1.55 4.11
CA HIS A 115 2.79 1.42 4.10
C HIS A 115 2.31 0.00 4.50
N VAL A 116 3.21 -0.97 4.75
CA VAL A 116 2.90 -2.36 5.13
C VAL A 116 3.84 -2.86 6.23
N SER A 117 3.34 -2.99 7.46
CA SER A 117 4.02 -3.74 8.52
C SER A 117 3.52 -5.19 8.57
N VAL A 118 4.21 -6.09 9.28
CA VAL A 118 3.82 -7.50 9.40
C VAL A 118 3.84 -7.91 10.86
N GLN A 119 2.72 -8.41 11.39
CA GLN A 119 2.65 -8.93 12.77
C GLN A 119 2.40 -10.45 12.79
N PRO A 120 3.05 -11.22 13.68
CA PRO A 120 2.76 -12.63 13.87
C PRO A 120 1.39 -12.85 14.53
N ILE A 121 0.53 -13.71 13.95
CA ILE A 121 -0.66 -14.22 14.65
C ILE A 121 -0.21 -15.29 15.66
N MET A 122 -0.49 -15.06 16.95
CA MET A 122 -0.52 -16.15 17.93
C MET A 122 -1.86 -16.88 17.80
N SER A 123 -1.91 -17.95 16.99
CA SER A 123 -3.08 -18.83 16.98
C SER A 123 -3.07 -19.70 18.24
N SER A 124 -4.12 -19.64 19.04
CA SER A 124 -4.40 -20.60 20.11
C SER A 124 -4.75 -21.96 19.50
N GLY A 125 -3.73 -22.73 19.12
CA GLY A 125 -3.86 -24.10 18.62
C GLY A 125 -2.97 -24.39 17.42
N ASN A 126 -2.04 -25.33 17.61
CA ASN A 126 -0.97 -25.79 16.70
C ASN A 126 0.22 -24.83 16.47
N LYS A 127 1.36 -25.23 17.03
CA LYS A 127 2.67 -24.55 17.01
C LYS A 127 3.41 -24.58 15.66
N ASP A 128 2.80 -25.08 14.58
CA ASP A 128 3.52 -25.38 13.33
C ASP A 128 3.30 -24.40 12.16
N SER A 129 2.62 -23.27 12.36
CA SER A 129 2.77 -22.11 11.45
C SER A 129 2.16 -20.86 12.07
N ALA A 130 2.97 -20.01 12.70
CA ALA A 130 2.55 -18.64 12.94
C ALA A 130 2.31 -17.99 11.57
N LEU A 131 1.04 -17.83 11.19
CA LEU A 131 0.68 -17.02 10.03
C LEU A 131 0.96 -15.57 10.42
N THR A 132 1.98 -14.96 9.83
CA THR A 132 2.19 -13.53 9.94
C THR A 132 1.12 -12.81 9.11
N LEU A 133 0.30 -11.98 9.75
CA LEU A 133 -0.73 -11.19 9.10
C LEU A 133 -0.12 -9.84 8.70
N PRO A 134 -0.15 -9.47 7.40
CA PRO A 134 0.29 -8.15 7.00
C PRO A 134 -0.70 -7.10 7.52
N ILE A 135 -0.16 -5.99 7.99
CA ILE A 135 -0.87 -4.80 8.45
C ILE A 135 -0.61 -3.69 7.45
N VAL A 136 -1.67 -3.18 6.85
CA VAL A 136 -1.62 -2.07 5.92
C VAL A 136 -2.02 -0.78 6.65
N LYS A 137 -1.12 0.20 6.67
CA LYS A 137 -1.42 1.56 7.12
C LYS A 137 -1.66 2.44 5.89
N GLY A 138 -2.53 3.43 6.02
CA GLY A 138 -2.69 4.45 4.99
C GLY A 138 -1.91 5.72 5.34
N PRO A 139 -1.90 6.71 4.43
CA PRO A 139 -1.30 8.01 4.71
C PRO A 139 -2.03 8.76 5.83
N LEU A 140 -1.40 9.83 6.32
CA LEU A 140 -2.00 10.75 7.29
C LEU A 140 -3.38 11.24 6.81
N VAL A 141 -4.34 11.18 7.73
CA VAL A 141 -5.74 11.52 7.45
C VAL A 141 -5.90 13.04 7.40
N ASN A 142 -6.45 13.54 6.30
CA ASN A 142 -7.00 14.89 6.24
C ASN A 142 -8.46 14.85 6.70
N PHE A 143 -8.79 15.62 7.74
CA PHE A 143 -10.13 15.68 8.34
C PHE A 143 -11.15 16.50 7.53
N GLU A 144 -10.74 17.14 6.44
CA GLU A 144 -11.61 17.98 5.58
C GLU A 144 -12.91 17.29 5.14
N TYR A 145 -12.85 15.99 4.84
CA TYR A 145 -14.00 15.20 4.38
C TYR A 145 -14.60 14.30 5.47
N VAL A 146 -14.20 14.46 6.74
CA VAL A 146 -14.73 13.65 7.86
C VAL A 146 -15.96 14.34 8.45
N LEU A 147 -17.13 13.70 8.32
CA LEU A 147 -18.41 14.21 8.85
C LEU A 147 -18.62 13.89 10.33
N ALA A 148 -18.18 12.71 10.76
CA ALA A 148 -18.39 12.21 12.11
C ALA A 148 -17.25 11.28 12.52
N ILE A 149 -17.02 11.20 13.81
CA ILE A 149 -16.08 10.25 14.43
C ILE A 149 -16.89 9.27 15.26
N GLU A 150 -16.67 7.98 15.06
CA GLU A 150 -17.35 6.89 15.73
C GLU A 150 -16.34 6.03 16.49
N ASP A 151 -16.61 5.77 17.78
CA ASP A 151 -15.88 4.80 18.58
C ASP A 151 -16.44 3.39 18.31
N ILE A 152 -15.54 2.45 17.98
CA ILE A 152 -15.87 1.06 17.70
C ILE A 152 -15.15 0.18 18.71
N GLU A 153 -15.90 -0.72 19.34
CA GLU A 153 -15.37 -1.65 20.33
C GLU A 153 -14.73 -2.88 19.66
N GLU A 154 -13.81 -3.53 20.38
CA GLU A 154 -13.12 -4.74 19.91
C GLU A 154 -14.11 -5.83 19.47
N GLY A 155 -13.85 -6.44 18.31
CA GLY A 155 -14.66 -7.52 17.76
C GLY A 155 -15.94 -7.09 17.04
N GLN A 156 -16.30 -5.80 17.06
CA GLN A 156 -17.47 -5.29 16.34
C GLN A 156 -17.26 -5.36 14.82
N GLU A 157 -18.27 -5.83 14.08
CA GLU A 157 -18.25 -5.84 12.61
C GLU A 157 -18.74 -4.48 12.07
N ILE A 158 -17.87 -3.84 11.29
CA ILE A 158 -18.09 -2.50 10.70
C ILE A 158 -18.85 -2.65 9.38
N VAL A 159 -18.44 -3.61 8.55
CA VAL A 159 -19.16 -4.03 7.35
C VAL A 159 -19.18 -5.54 7.23
N HIS A 160 -20.21 -6.08 6.59
CA HIS A 160 -20.35 -7.51 6.32
C HIS A 160 -20.28 -7.79 4.82
N GLU A 161 -19.51 -8.80 4.44
CA GLU A 161 -19.44 -9.28 3.06
C GLU A 161 -20.83 -9.62 2.50
N GLY A 162 -21.07 -9.28 1.23
CA GLY A 162 -22.31 -9.57 0.53
C GLY A 162 -23.48 -8.64 0.88
N ARG A 163 -23.34 -7.77 1.88
CA ARG A 163 -24.34 -6.74 2.18
C ARG A 163 -24.13 -5.51 1.30
N TYR A 164 -25.22 -4.80 1.06
CA TYR A 164 -25.19 -3.49 0.42
C TYR A 164 -24.63 -2.43 1.38
N GLY A 165 -23.83 -1.50 0.85
CA GLY A 165 -23.41 -0.34 1.61
C GLY A 165 -22.53 0.61 0.83
N ASP A 166 -22.90 1.89 0.85
CA ASP A 166 -22.19 2.97 0.15
C ASP A 166 -21.27 3.77 1.08
N TRP A 167 -21.43 3.58 2.40
CA TRP A 167 -20.64 4.27 3.41
C TRP A 167 -19.13 4.04 3.23
N LEU A 168 -18.36 5.08 3.52
CA LEU A 168 -16.92 5.13 3.39
C LEU A 168 -16.36 5.66 4.71
N TRP A 169 -15.32 5.00 5.21
CA TRP A 169 -14.66 5.39 6.45
C TRP A 169 -13.15 5.45 6.24
N VAL A 170 -12.50 6.20 7.12
CA VAL A 170 -11.05 6.17 7.33
C VAL A 170 -10.75 5.79 8.77
N ILE A 171 -9.77 4.93 9.00
CA ILE A 171 -9.32 4.56 10.34
C ILE A 171 -8.48 5.70 10.91
N LEU A 172 -8.94 6.29 12.01
CA LEU A 172 -8.25 7.38 12.68
C LEU A 172 -7.26 6.85 13.74
N GLU A 173 -7.69 5.84 14.49
CA GLU A 173 -6.92 5.19 15.55
C GLU A 173 -7.30 3.70 15.63
N GLY A 174 -6.34 2.82 15.90
CA GLY A 174 -6.56 1.38 16.07
C GLY A 174 -6.56 0.61 14.74
N SER A 175 -7.06 -0.63 14.76
CA SER A 175 -6.95 -1.54 13.62
C SER A 175 -8.14 -2.50 13.45
N ALA A 176 -8.32 -2.96 12.22
CA ALA A 176 -9.40 -3.87 11.83
C ALA A 176 -8.93 -4.98 10.88
N ASP A 177 -9.48 -6.17 11.07
CA ASP A 177 -9.24 -7.35 10.24
C ASP A 177 -10.15 -7.37 9.01
N ILE A 178 -9.56 -7.62 7.83
CA ILE A 178 -10.28 -7.91 6.59
C ILE A 178 -10.51 -9.41 6.50
N ILE A 179 -11.76 -9.83 6.54
CA ILE A 179 -12.18 -11.22 6.60
C ILE A 179 -12.97 -11.58 5.34
N LYS A 180 -12.59 -12.69 4.71
CA LYS A 180 -13.27 -13.22 3.52
C LYS A 180 -13.88 -14.57 3.82
N ASN A 181 -15.15 -14.73 3.46
CA ASN A 181 -15.83 -16.02 3.58
C ASN A 181 -15.36 -16.98 2.49
N THR A 182 -15.03 -18.20 2.90
CA THR A 182 -14.58 -19.27 1.99
C THR A 182 -15.39 -20.53 2.26
N LYS A 183 -15.35 -21.51 1.34
CA LYS A 183 -16.04 -22.79 1.56
C LYS A 183 -15.54 -23.57 2.78
N LYS A 184 -14.33 -23.27 3.26
CA LYS A 184 -13.72 -23.90 4.45
C LYS A 184 -13.89 -23.07 5.72
N GLY A 185 -14.67 -22.00 5.66
CA GLY A 185 -14.85 -21.04 6.75
C GLY A 185 -14.21 -19.68 6.45
N PRO A 186 -14.44 -18.68 7.31
CA PRO A 186 -13.87 -17.35 7.16
C PRO A 186 -12.34 -17.40 7.29
N VAL A 187 -11.65 -16.60 6.46
CA VAL A 187 -10.20 -16.44 6.48
C VAL A 187 -9.89 -14.96 6.63
N THR A 188 -9.10 -14.60 7.65
CA THR A 188 -8.52 -13.25 7.76
C THR A 188 -7.42 -13.10 6.72
N ILE A 189 -7.58 -12.12 5.83
CA ILE A 189 -6.66 -11.85 4.72
C ILE A 189 -5.50 -10.99 5.22
N MET A 190 -5.83 -9.84 5.80
CA MET A 190 -4.89 -8.83 6.26
C MET A 190 -5.55 -7.99 7.34
N ARG A 191 -4.75 -7.18 8.02
CA ARG A 191 -5.21 -6.13 8.90
C ARG A 191 -4.99 -4.77 8.25
N ILE A 192 -5.90 -3.85 8.48
CA ILE A 192 -5.76 -2.44 8.12
C ILE A 192 -5.73 -1.62 9.41
N ALA A 193 -4.92 -0.57 9.43
CA ALA A 193 -4.71 0.28 10.61
C ALA A 193 -4.81 1.76 10.22
N GLU A 194 -4.24 2.66 11.02
CA GLU A 194 -4.44 4.10 10.88
C GLU A 194 -4.16 4.61 9.45
N GLY A 195 -4.97 5.55 9.00
CA GLY A 195 -4.93 6.11 7.65
C GLY A 195 -5.56 5.24 6.56
N ALA A 196 -5.85 3.96 6.84
CA ALA A 196 -6.46 3.07 5.86
C ALA A 196 -7.96 3.35 5.68
N PHE A 197 -8.49 3.04 4.49
CA PHE A 197 -9.89 3.29 4.14
C PHE A 197 -10.72 2.00 4.18
N ILE A 198 -11.96 2.13 4.64
CA ILE A 198 -12.98 1.08 4.56
C ILE A 198 -14.06 1.54 3.60
N GLY A 199 -14.32 0.74 2.57
CA GLY A 199 -15.32 1.01 1.56
C GLY A 199 -14.73 0.89 0.16
N SER A 200 -15.43 1.43 -0.83
CA SER A 200 -15.07 1.30 -2.24
C SER A 200 -15.34 2.58 -2.99
N MET A 201 -14.47 2.93 -3.94
CA MET A 201 -14.67 4.06 -4.84
C MET A 201 -15.86 3.87 -5.78
N HIS A 202 -16.36 2.64 -5.96
CA HIS A 202 -17.62 2.40 -6.69
C HIS A 202 -18.82 3.09 -6.02
N SER A 203 -18.75 3.39 -4.72
CA SER A 203 -19.82 4.09 -4.00
C SER A 203 -20.10 5.49 -4.59
N PHE A 204 -19.14 6.10 -5.29
CA PHE A 204 -19.32 7.39 -5.97
C PHE A 204 -20.14 7.30 -7.26
N LEU A 205 -20.40 6.09 -7.76
CA LEU A 205 -21.17 5.87 -9.00
C LEU A 205 -22.69 5.82 -8.76
N PHE A 206 -23.15 5.91 -7.51
CA PHE A 206 -24.57 5.80 -7.13
C PHE A 206 -25.26 4.55 -7.72
N GLN A 207 -24.52 3.45 -7.77
CA GLN A 207 -25.01 2.13 -8.15
C GLN A 207 -24.93 1.19 -6.95
N ASP A 208 -25.63 0.07 -7.05
CA ASP A 208 -25.57 -1.02 -6.07
C ASP A 208 -24.13 -1.42 -5.74
N ASN A 209 -23.68 -1.08 -4.52
CA ASN A 209 -22.37 -1.48 -4.01
C ASN A 209 -22.49 -2.64 -3.03
N ILE A 210 -21.96 -3.81 -3.42
CA ILE A 210 -21.90 -5.00 -2.58
C ILE A 210 -20.51 -5.10 -1.95
N ARG A 211 -20.47 -5.22 -0.62
CA ARG A 211 -19.21 -5.36 0.13
C ARG A 211 -18.49 -6.65 -0.25
N SER A 212 -17.23 -6.52 -0.67
CA SER A 212 -16.38 -7.64 -1.09
C SER A 212 -15.79 -8.45 0.07
N ALA A 213 -15.77 -7.90 1.28
CA ALA A 213 -15.24 -8.54 2.47
C ALA A 213 -15.95 -8.02 3.73
N THR A 214 -15.81 -8.75 4.82
CA THR A 214 -16.21 -8.33 6.16
C THR A 214 -15.04 -7.57 6.80
N VAL A 215 -15.33 -6.47 7.49
CA VAL A 215 -14.31 -5.74 8.27
C VAL A 215 -14.72 -5.78 9.73
N ARG A 216 -13.83 -6.26 10.58
CA ARG A 216 -14.08 -6.41 12.02
C ARG A 216 -13.00 -5.71 12.81
N ALA A 217 -13.37 -4.91 13.81
CA ALA A 217 -12.42 -4.28 14.71
C ALA A 217 -11.57 -5.33 15.42
N PHE A 218 -10.25 -5.21 15.33
CA PHE A 218 -9.32 -6.09 16.04
C PHE A 218 -9.11 -5.63 17.49
N GLU A 219 -9.18 -4.33 17.70
CA GLU A 219 -9.07 -3.67 18.99
C GLU A 219 -10.04 -2.50 19.02
N LYS A 220 -10.11 -1.79 20.15
CA LYS A 220 -10.87 -0.53 20.21
C LYS A 220 -10.30 0.47 19.21
N MET A 221 -11.16 1.03 18.36
CA MET A 221 -10.73 1.87 17.26
C MET A 221 -11.65 3.07 17.05
N LYS A 222 -11.16 4.10 16.36
CA LYS A 222 -11.94 5.26 15.93
C LYS A 222 -12.03 5.32 14.42
N LEU A 223 -13.25 5.48 13.91
CA LEU A 223 -13.53 5.65 12.49
C LEU A 223 -13.98 7.07 12.20
N GLY A 224 -13.44 7.66 11.14
CA GLY A 224 -13.96 8.88 10.52
C GLY A 224 -14.92 8.51 9.39
N THR A 225 -16.20 8.84 9.54
CA THR A 225 -17.21 8.67 8.49
C THR A 225 -17.06 9.77 7.44
N LEU A 226 -16.88 9.40 6.17
CA LEU A 226 -16.55 10.32 5.09
C LEU A 226 -17.79 10.92 4.42
N ASP A 227 -17.69 12.19 4.00
CA ASP A 227 -18.72 12.89 3.23
C ASP A 227 -18.77 12.39 1.78
N ILE A 228 -19.53 11.33 1.55
CA ILE A 228 -19.71 10.74 0.23
C ILE A 228 -20.35 11.73 -0.74
N GLN A 229 -21.20 12.65 -0.28
CA GLN A 229 -21.87 13.59 -1.16
C GLN A 229 -20.86 14.58 -1.73
N SER A 230 -20.04 15.18 -0.87
CA SER A 230 -18.96 16.08 -1.28
C SER A 230 -17.91 15.35 -2.13
N LEU A 231 -17.49 14.15 -1.72
CA LEU A 231 -16.55 13.33 -2.51
C LEU A 231 -17.11 12.98 -3.89
N SER A 232 -18.38 12.61 -3.99
CA SER A 232 -18.98 12.27 -5.28
C SER A 232 -19.06 13.47 -6.22
N GLN A 233 -19.28 14.68 -5.68
CA GLN A 233 -19.23 15.92 -6.48
C GLN A 233 -17.83 16.12 -7.07
N ASP A 234 -16.79 16.05 -6.23
CA ASP A 234 -15.41 16.17 -6.69
C ASP A 234 -15.05 15.08 -7.71
N PHE A 235 -15.46 13.84 -7.46
CA PHE A 235 -15.23 12.72 -8.36
C PHE A 235 -15.83 12.95 -9.76
N VAL A 236 -17.03 13.53 -9.85
CA VAL A 236 -17.67 13.84 -11.13
C VAL A 236 -16.95 14.94 -11.90
N THR A 237 -16.25 15.87 -11.22
CA THR A 237 -15.49 16.94 -11.89
C THR A 237 -14.22 16.46 -12.59
N MET A 238 -13.71 15.27 -12.22
CA MET A 238 -12.52 14.68 -12.83
C MET A 238 -12.75 14.33 -14.31
N SER A 239 -11.69 14.04 -15.06
CA SER A 239 -11.81 13.49 -16.40
C SER A 239 -12.42 12.09 -16.37
N HIS A 240 -12.98 11.67 -17.51
CA HIS A 240 -13.50 10.31 -17.65
C HIS A 240 -12.38 9.28 -17.47
N GLU A 241 -11.20 9.52 -18.06
CA GLU A 241 -10.02 8.69 -17.92
C GLU A 241 -9.60 8.52 -16.46
N LEU A 242 -9.54 9.60 -15.68
CA LEU A 242 -9.13 9.52 -14.28
C LEU A 242 -10.16 8.79 -13.40
N ARG A 243 -11.45 9.06 -13.59
CA ARG A 243 -12.51 8.29 -12.90
C ARG A 243 -12.40 6.80 -13.22
N GLN A 244 -12.25 6.42 -14.49
CA GLN A 244 -12.15 5.01 -14.88
C GLN A 244 -10.89 4.36 -14.31
N PHE A 245 -9.77 5.09 -14.27
CA PHE A 245 -8.54 4.61 -13.64
C PHE A 245 -8.74 4.28 -12.15
N LEU A 246 -9.34 5.21 -11.38
CA LEU A 246 -9.63 5.01 -9.96
C LEU A 246 -10.59 3.84 -9.71
N ILE A 247 -11.63 3.71 -10.54
CA ILE A 247 -12.57 2.57 -10.47
C ILE A 247 -11.89 1.25 -10.83
N SER A 248 -10.97 1.25 -11.79
CA SER A 248 -10.21 0.05 -12.17
C SER A 248 -9.33 -0.47 -11.04
N LEU A 249 -8.75 0.41 -10.21
CA LEU A 249 -8.05 0.01 -8.98
C LEU A 249 -8.97 -0.76 -8.03
N ASP A 250 -10.16 -0.21 -7.78
CA ASP A 250 -11.13 -0.80 -6.87
C ASP A 250 -11.62 -2.18 -7.36
N LYS A 251 -11.91 -2.29 -8.67
CA LYS A 251 -12.24 -3.59 -9.31
C LYS A 251 -11.12 -4.60 -9.14
N ARG A 252 -9.87 -4.18 -9.36
CA ARG A 252 -8.70 -5.04 -9.23
C ARG A 252 -8.52 -5.54 -7.79
N LEU A 253 -8.73 -4.70 -6.78
CA LEU A 253 -8.67 -5.12 -5.39
C LEU A 253 -9.71 -6.19 -5.09
N ARG A 254 -10.96 -6.01 -5.57
CA ARG A 254 -12.03 -7.00 -5.43
C ARG A 254 -11.64 -8.34 -6.05
N GLU A 255 -11.21 -8.33 -7.31
CA GLU A 255 -10.80 -9.53 -8.04
C GLU A 255 -9.69 -10.30 -7.30
N VAL A 256 -8.62 -9.62 -6.88
CA VAL A 256 -7.50 -10.26 -6.17
C VAL A 256 -7.93 -10.79 -4.80
N THR A 257 -8.85 -10.11 -4.11
CA THR A 257 -9.43 -10.55 -2.83
C THR A 257 -10.25 -11.84 -3.03
N ASP A 258 -11.06 -11.91 -4.08
CA ASP A 258 -11.88 -13.08 -4.41
C ASP A 258 -11.01 -14.31 -4.74
N ARG A 259 -9.82 -14.11 -5.34
CA ARG A 259 -8.86 -15.22 -5.56
C ARG A 259 -8.45 -15.92 -4.28
N ILE A 260 -8.36 -15.23 -3.15
CA ILE A 260 -8.02 -15.87 -1.87
C ILE A 260 -9.14 -16.84 -1.44
N ALA A 261 -10.41 -16.49 -1.64
CA ALA A 261 -11.53 -17.37 -1.34
C ALA A 261 -11.56 -18.62 -2.25
N GLU A 262 -11.18 -18.46 -3.52
CA GLU A 262 -11.04 -19.56 -4.46
C GLU A 262 -9.85 -20.49 -4.11
N PHE A 263 -8.68 -19.91 -3.88
CA PHE A 263 -7.45 -20.62 -3.52
C PHE A 263 -7.43 -21.18 -2.09
N SER A 264 -8.34 -20.79 -1.21
CA SER A 264 -8.56 -21.51 0.06
C SER A 264 -9.44 -22.75 -0.14
N SER A 265 -10.35 -22.70 -1.11
CA SER A 265 -11.40 -23.71 -1.34
C SER A 265 -10.98 -24.92 -2.19
N GLY A 266 -9.78 -24.97 -2.75
CA GLY A 266 -9.35 -26.07 -3.64
C GLY A 266 -9.66 -25.86 -5.11
N THR A 267 -10.18 -24.68 -5.47
CA THR A 267 -10.74 -24.41 -6.79
C THR A 267 -9.97 -23.31 -7.48
N ASP A 268 -9.27 -23.63 -8.56
CA ASP A 268 -8.78 -22.63 -9.52
C ASP A 268 -9.69 -22.63 -10.76
N ILE A 269 -10.92 -22.14 -10.56
CA ILE A 269 -11.96 -22.13 -11.61
C ILE A 269 -11.51 -21.23 -12.75
N ILE A 270 -10.94 -20.06 -12.43
CA ILE A 270 -10.47 -19.09 -13.42
C ILE A 270 -9.36 -19.69 -14.30
N TYR A 271 -8.37 -20.40 -13.73
CA TYR A 271 -7.37 -21.07 -14.55
C TYR A 271 -7.99 -22.14 -15.45
N ARG A 272 -8.95 -22.94 -14.96
CA ARG A 272 -9.63 -23.95 -15.79
C ARG A 272 -10.47 -23.31 -16.89
N GLU A 273 -11.26 -22.29 -16.60
CA GLU A 273 -12.06 -21.56 -17.60
C GLU A 273 -11.17 -21.00 -18.72
N ILE A 274 -10.02 -20.45 -18.34
CA ILE A 274 -9.06 -19.85 -19.26
C ILE A 274 -8.27 -20.92 -20.05
N ALA A 275 -7.89 -22.02 -19.41
CA ALA A 275 -7.20 -23.14 -20.05
C ALA A 275 -8.11 -23.96 -20.99
N GLU A 276 -9.37 -24.18 -20.61
CA GLU A 276 -10.36 -24.94 -21.39
C GLU A 276 -10.83 -24.17 -22.63
N LYS A 277 -10.90 -22.83 -22.56
CA LYS A 277 -11.28 -21.98 -23.69
C LYS A 277 -10.26 -21.91 -24.84
N LYS A 278 -9.15 -22.68 -24.81
CA LYS A 278 -8.14 -22.83 -25.89
C LYS A 278 -8.09 -21.64 -26.85
N ARG A 279 -7.59 -20.48 -26.41
CA ARG A 279 -7.11 -19.32 -27.21
C ARG A 279 -7.01 -18.05 -26.36
N ILE A 280 -5.96 -17.95 -25.55
CA ILE A 280 -5.31 -16.65 -25.35
C ILE A 280 -4.23 -16.61 -26.42
N ASP A 281 -4.40 -15.83 -27.49
CA ASP A 281 -3.24 -15.43 -28.28
C ASP A 281 -2.58 -14.32 -27.47
N ILE A 282 -1.44 -14.66 -26.88
CA ILE A 282 -0.79 -13.91 -25.82
C ILE A 282 -0.11 -12.68 -26.42
N LEU A 283 -0.72 -11.51 -26.28
CA LEU A 283 0.05 -10.26 -26.25
C LEU A 283 0.51 -10.08 -24.82
N GLN A 284 1.77 -10.45 -24.56
CA GLN A 284 2.46 -10.06 -23.35
C GLN A 284 2.70 -8.55 -23.44
N TYR A 285 1.90 -7.78 -22.72
CA TYR A 285 2.15 -6.35 -22.60
C TYR A 285 3.32 -6.14 -21.63
N HIS A 286 4.40 -5.58 -22.16
CA HIS A 286 5.59 -5.16 -21.42
C HIS A 286 6.01 -3.77 -21.89
N ASP A 287 5.04 -2.88 -22.00
CA ASP A 287 5.34 -1.47 -22.24
C ASP A 287 5.24 -0.70 -20.93
N ARG A 288 6.32 -0.76 -20.14
CA ARG A 288 6.40 -0.07 -18.85
C ARG A 288 6.25 1.45 -18.96
N ASN A 289 6.30 2.00 -20.16
CA ASN A 289 6.28 3.44 -20.40
C ASN A 289 4.92 3.93 -20.93
N ASN A 290 3.99 3.03 -21.25
CA ASN A 290 2.71 3.41 -21.84
C ASN A 290 1.54 2.87 -21.04
N LEU A 291 0.54 3.74 -20.84
CA LEU A 291 -0.71 3.42 -20.17
C LEU A 291 -1.78 3.08 -21.20
N TYR A 292 -2.53 2.00 -20.98
CA TYR A 292 -3.62 1.60 -21.86
C TYR A 292 -4.91 1.41 -21.08
N SER A 293 -6.04 1.66 -21.74
CA SER A 293 -7.37 1.27 -21.26
C SER A 293 -7.99 0.26 -22.22
N ILE A 294 -8.71 -0.72 -21.69
CA ILE A 294 -9.41 -1.74 -22.47
C ILE A 294 -10.72 -1.14 -22.99
N VAL A 295 -10.85 -1.05 -24.32
CA VAL A 295 -12.06 -0.58 -25.00
C VAL A 295 -13.01 -1.74 -25.25
N ASN A 296 -12.47 -2.90 -25.65
CA ASN A 296 -13.20 -4.13 -25.91
C ASN A 296 -12.34 -5.35 -25.57
N GLY A 297 -12.99 -6.50 -25.38
CA GLY A 297 -12.34 -7.77 -25.04
C GLY A 297 -12.11 -7.94 -23.53
N SER A 298 -11.25 -8.90 -23.19
CA SER A 298 -10.91 -9.22 -21.80
C SER A 298 -9.42 -9.44 -21.64
N ALA A 299 -8.90 -9.17 -20.45
CA ALA A 299 -7.53 -9.48 -20.09
C ALA A 299 -7.47 -10.13 -18.71
N CYS A 300 -6.32 -10.67 -18.35
CA CYS A 300 -6.06 -11.15 -17.00
C CYS A 300 -4.66 -10.79 -16.53
N MET A 301 -4.56 -10.49 -15.24
CA MET A 301 -3.29 -10.32 -14.54
C MET A 301 -2.79 -11.67 -14.08
N MET A 302 -1.57 -12.03 -14.44
CA MET A 302 -0.97 -13.32 -14.08
C MET A 302 0.44 -13.13 -13.54
N LYS A 303 0.73 -13.78 -12.41
CA LYS A 303 2.07 -13.83 -11.83
C LYS A 303 2.68 -15.20 -12.05
N LYS A 304 3.91 -15.24 -12.59
CA LYS A 304 4.67 -16.49 -12.69
C LYS A 304 5.22 -16.84 -11.30
N THR A 305 5.02 -18.08 -10.87
CA THR A 305 5.58 -18.61 -9.61
C THR A 305 6.31 -19.92 -9.89
N ASP A 306 7.19 -20.35 -8.97
CA ASP A 306 7.91 -21.63 -9.08
C ASP A 306 6.98 -22.86 -9.19
N LYS A 307 5.71 -22.71 -8.79
CA LYS A 307 4.68 -23.76 -8.83
C LYS A 307 3.70 -23.61 -9.99
N GLY A 308 3.99 -22.73 -10.94
CA GLY A 308 3.16 -22.45 -12.11
C GLY A 308 2.57 -21.04 -12.14
N PRO A 309 1.90 -20.68 -13.23
CA PRO A 309 1.23 -19.40 -13.37
C PRO A 309 0.05 -19.27 -12.40
N VAL A 310 -0.12 -18.10 -11.80
CA VAL A 310 -1.25 -17.77 -10.92
C VAL A 310 -1.98 -16.58 -11.54
N ILE A 311 -3.26 -16.77 -11.87
CA ILE A 311 -4.12 -15.68 -12.34
C ILE A 311 -4.66 -14.95 -11.11
N LEU A 312 -4.36 -13.64 -11.04
CA LEU A 312 -4.63 -12.76 -9.91
C LEU A 312 -5.91 -11.94 -10.09
N ALA A 313 -6.23 -11.51 -11.31
CA ALA A 313 -7.42 -10.71 -11.57
C ALA A 313 -7.87 -10.86 -13.02
N LYS A 314 -9.19 -10.81 -13.26
CA LYS A 314 -9.77 -10.55 -14.58
C LYS A 314 -9.86 -9.04 -14.79
N LEU A 315 -9.60 -8.59 -16.02
CA LEU A 315 -9.71 -7.22 -16.47
C LEU A 315 -10.66 -7.17 -17.66
N GLY A 316 -11.51 -6.16 -17.73
CA GLY A 316 -12.49 -5.99 -18.80
C GLY A 316 -12.56 -4.56 -19.30
N GLN A 317 -13.64 -4.24 -20.01
CA GLN A 317 -13.87 -2.90 -20.54
C GLN A 317 -13.77 -1.82 -19.44
N GLY A 318 -13.01 -0.76 -19.75
CA GLY A 318 -12.72 0.35 -18.83
C GLY A 318 -11.54 0.11 -17.89
N ASP A 319 -11.03 -1.13 -17.78
CA ASP A 319 -9.85 -1.39 -16.96
C ASP A 319 -8.57 -0.91 -17.60
N PHE A 320 -7.62 -0.52 -16.75
CA PHE A 320 -6.32 -0.03 -17.17
C PHE A 320 -5.27 -1.14 -17.12
N ILE A 321 -4.35 -1.13 -18.09
CA ILE A 321 -3.20 -2.03 -18.20
C ILE A 321 -1.92 -1.18 -18.12
N ASP A 322 -0.97 -1.69 -17.33
CA ASP A 322 0.35 -1.09 -17.10
C ASP A 322 0.31 0.35 -16.53
N PHE A 323 1.51 0.90 -16.24
CA PHE A 323 1.84 2.18 -15.58
C PHE A 323 0.80 2.76 -14.58
N PHE A 324 1.11 2.67 -13.28
CA PHE A 324 0.36 3.37 -12.25
C PHE A 324 0.92 4.79 -12.05
N PRO A 325 0.12 5.87 -12.16
CA PRO A 325 0.48 7.23 -11.74
C PRO A 325 0.69 7.39 -10.21
N ILE A 326 0.79 6.28 -9.48
CA ILE A 326 0.85 6.23 -8.02
C ILE A 326 2.29 5.88 -7.65
N GLN A 327 3.04 6.88 -7.17
CA GLN A 327 4.48 6.79 -6.89
C GLN A 327 4.82 5.79 -5.76
N SER A 328 3.87 5.43 -4.89
CA SER A 328 4.14 4.68 -3.65
C SER A 328 3.97 3.15 -3.73
N VAL A 329 3.66 2.59 -4.90
CA VAL A 329 3.42 1.13 -4.99
C VAL A 329 4.75 0.41 -5.15
N ASP A 330 5.16 -0.26 -4.07
CA ASP A 330 6.30 -1.18 -4.03
C ASP A 330 6.41 -2.02 -5.33
N ASN A 331 7.63 -2.13 -5.83
CA ASN A 331 8.05 -2.71 -7.12
C ASN A 331 7.59 -4.15 -7.41
N GLU A 332 6.72 -4.78 -6.60
CA GLU A 332 6.29 -6.16 -6.76
C GLU A 332 5.15 -6.40 -7.77
N ILE A 333 4.35 -5.37 -8.11
CA ILE A 333 3.41 -5.46 -9.25
C ILE A 333 4.20 -5.60 -10.57
N SER A 334 5.47 -5.16 -10.62
CA SER A 334 6.32 -5.21 -11.82
C SER A 334 6.62 -6.63 -12.35
N SER A 335 6.33 -7.67 -11.55
CA SER A 335 6.47 -9.09 -11.91
C SER A 335 5.18 -9.71 -12.48
N THR A 336 4.08 -8.95 -12.51
CA THR A 336 2.80 -9.40 -13.06
C THR A 336 2.78 -9.15 -14.55
N VAL A 337 2.30 -10.12 -15.32
CA VAL A 337 2.15 -10.04 -16.76
C VAL A 337 0.66 -10.00 -17.09
N VAL A 338 0.26 -9.12 -18.00
CA VAL A 338 -1.11 -9.02 -18.48
C VAL A 338 -1.26 -9.78 -19.79
N PHE A 339 -2.31 -10.59 -19.89
CA PHE A 339 -2.66 -11.39 -21.05
C PHE A 339 -4.04 -10.97 -21.57
N GLY A 340 -4.14 -10.62 -22.85
CA GLY A 340 -5.41 -10.24 -23.49
C GLY A 340 -6.06 -11.35 -24.31
N SER A 341 -7.37 -11.25 -24.51
CA SER A 341 -8.11 -12.06 -25.48
C SER A 341 -7.80 -11.62 -26.93
N LYS A 342 -8.17 -12.44 -27.92
CA LYS A 342 -7.87 -12.13 -29.34
C LYS A 342 -8.55 -10.87 -29.86
N ASP A 343 -9.72 -10.57 -29.32
CA ASP A 343 -10.57 -9.43 -29.64
C ASP A 343 -10.27 -8.20 -28.77
N ILE A 344 -9.15 -8.21 -28.02
CA ILE A 344 -8.79 -7.10 -27.17
C ILE A 344 -8.49 -5.85 -27.98
N GLU A 345 -9.18 -4.75 -27.65
CA GLU A 345 -8.94 -3.44 -28.22
C GLU A 345 -8.46 -2.51 -27.11
N LEU A 346 -7.31 -1.87 -27.34
CA LEU A 346 -6.69 -0.96 -26.37
C LEU A 346 -6.67 0.47 -26.88
N LYS A 347 -7.06 1.41 -26.02
CA LYS A 347 -6.84 2.84 -26.21
C LYS A 347 -5.60 3.25 -25.43
N LYS A 348 -4.58 3.76 -26.12
CA LYS A 348 -3.41 4.38 -25.49
C LYS A 348 -3.83 5.65 -24.75
N ILE A 349 -3.43 5.77 -23.51
CA ILE A 349 -3.69 6.91 -22.63
C ILE A 349 -2.42 7.75 -22.51
N ASN A 350 -2.58 9.07 -22.51
CA ASN A 350 -1.48 9.99 -22.25
C ASN A 350 -1.20 10.03 -20.74
N ALA A 351 -0.15 9.33 -20.32
CA ALA A 351 0.23 9.22 -18.91
C ALA A 351 0.60 10.56 -18.29
N GLU A 352 1.27 11.45 -19.02
CA GLU A 352 1.67 12.78 -18.52
C GLU A 352 0.45 13.66 -18.20
N VAL A 353 -0.55 13.64 -19.08
CA VAL A 353 -1.79 14.39 -18.88
C VAL A 353 -2.57 13.84 -17.69
N LEU A 354 -2.69 12.51 -17.60
CA LEU A 354 -3.39 11.86 -16.49
C LEU A 354 -2.68 12.10 -15.16
N GLN A 355 -1.34 12.05 -15.14
CA GLN A 355 -0.51 12.34 -13.97
C GLN A 355 -0.70 13.79 -13.50
N ALA A 356 -0.61 14.75 -14.43
CA ALA A 356 -0.77 16.16 -14.10
C ALA A 356 -2.17 16.50 -13.55
N GLU A 357 -3.20 15.77 -14.00
CA GLU A 357 -4.54 15.85 -13.42
C GLU A 357 -4.59 15.21 -12.04
N TYR A 358 -4.07 13.98 -11.90
CA TYR A 358 -4.02 13.24 -10.64
C TYR A 358 -3.32 14.03 -9.52
N GLU A 359 -2.26 14.78 -9.84
CA GLU A 359 -1.56 15.62 -8.85
C GLU A 359 -2.44 16.73 -8.27
N ARG A 360 -3.41 17.23 -9.04
CA ARG A 360 -4.29 18.36 -8.69
C ARG A 360 -5.59 17.95 -8.01
N ILE A 361 -5.95 16.66 -7.99
CA ILE A 361 -7.18 16.21 -7.30
C ILE A 361 -7.04 16.34 -5.78
N PRO A 362 -8.18 16.39 -5.04
CA PRO A 362 -8.15 16.42 -3.59
C PRO A 362 -7.32 15.27 -3.00
N VAL A 363 -6.57 15.57 -1.94
CA VAL A 363 -5.58 14.65 -1.33
C VAL A 363 -6.21 13.32 -0.91
N ILE A 364 -7.47 13.33 -0.47
CA ILE A 364 -8.20 12.12 -0.07
C ILE A 364 -8.28 11.06 -1.19
N PHE A 365 -8.48 11.46 -2.45
CA PHE A 365 -8.51 10.50 -3.56
C PHE A 365 -7.14 9.88 -3.82
N LYS A 366 -6.07 10.68 -3.68
CA LYS A 366 -4.70 10.18 -3.77
C LYS A 366 -4.43 9.17 -2.65
N ASN A 367 -4.81 9.50 -1.41
CA ASN A 367 -4.65 8.60 -0.26
C ASN A 367 -5.44 7.30 -0.42
N MET A 368 -6.69 7.37 -0.91
CA MET A 368 -7.50 6.17 -1.19
C MET A 368 -6.86 5.32 -2.30
N ALA A 369 -6.37 5.93 -3.38
CA ALA A 369 -5.72 5.21 -4.48
C ALA A 369 -4.42 4.53 -4.03
N GLU A 370 -3.60 5.21 -3.21
CA GLU A 370 -2.40 4.65 -2.58
C GLU A 370 -2.74 3.46 -1.66
N ASN A 371 -3.78 3.60 -0.82
CA ASN A 371 -4.23 2.54 0.07
C ASN A 371 -4.77 1.31 -0.70
N ILE A 372 -5.59 1.52 -1.73
CA ILE A 372 -6.08 0.42 -2.59
C ILE A 372 -4.92 -0.28 -3.29
N SER A 373 -3.96 0.47 -3.82
CA SER A 373 -2.80 -0.10 -4.52
C SER A 373 -1.92 -0.94 -3.60
N THR A 374 -1.72 -0.47 -2.36
CA THR A 374 -1.06 -1.24 -1.31
C THR A 374 -1.81 -2.54 -1.01
N CYS A 375 -3.12 -2.45 -0.80
CA CYS A 375 -3.97 -3.61 -0.54
C CYS A 375 -3.91 -4.63 -1.68
N ILE A 376 -3.88 -4.19 -2.94
CA ILE A 376 -3.72 -5.06 -4.12
C ILE A 376 -2.38 -5.81 -4.04
N SER A 377 -1.28 -5.09 -3.80
CA SER A 377 0.06 -5.68 -3.72
C SER A 377 0.16 -6.73 -2.62
N VAL A 378 -0.33 -6.43 -1.41
CA VAL A 378 -0.32 -7.36 -0.27
C VAL A 378 -1.21 -8.57 -0.54
N THR A 379 -2.44 -8.34 -0.99
CA THR A 379 -3.42 -9.40 -1.26
C THR A 379 -2.95 -10.32 -2.39
N ALA A 380 -2.30 -9.79 -3.42
CA ALA A 380 -1.73 -10.58 -4.51
C ALA A 380 -0.62 -11.55 -4.02
N LYS A 381 0.26 -11.09 -3.13
CA LYS A 381 1.29 -11.96 -2.51
C LYS A 381 0.63 -13.08 -1.71
N LEU A 382 -0.37 -12.74 -0.90
CA LEU A 382 -1.12 -13.71 -0.12
C LEU A 382 -1.82 -14.73 -1.01
N ALA A 383 -2.49 -14.30 -2.07
CA ALA A 383 -3.14 -15.18 -3.03
C ALA A 383 -2.15 -16.18 -3.65
N CYS A 384 -0.96 -15.72 -4.05
CA CYS A 384 0.11 -16.62 -4.52
C CYS A 384 0.55 -17.62 -3.44
N ASN A 385 0.65 -17.21 -2.17
CA ASN A 385 1.03 -18.09 -1.07
C ASN A 385 -0.06 -19.14 -0.76
N PHE A 386 -1.34 -18.77 -0.79
CA PHE A 386 -2.45 -19.71 -0.68
C PHE A 386 -2.43 -20.75 -1.82
N HIS A 387 -2.19 -20.30 -3.04
CA HIS A 387 -2.02 -21.20 -4.19
C HIS A 387 -0.83 -22.16 -4.03
N LYS A 388 0.34 -21.67 -3.57
CA LYS A 388 1.52 -22.52 -3.29
C LYS A 388 1.22 -23.62 -2.27
N ARG A 389 0.48 -23.32 -1.20
CA ARG A 389 0.12 -24.28 -0.14
C ARG A 389 -0.82 -25.39 -0.62
N GLN A 390 -1.71 -25.11 -1.58
CA GLN A 390 -2.56 -26.15 -2.18
C GLN A 390 -1.75 -27.19 -2.97
N ASN A 391 -0.86 -26.74 -3.85
CA ASN A 391 -0.08 -27.64 -4.70
C ASN A 391 0.81 -28.60 -3.89
N PHE A 392 1.19 -28.20 -2.67
CA PHE A 392 1.91 -29.07 -1.73
C PHE A 392 1.03 -30.19 -1.16
N ARG A 393 -0.24 -29.92 -0.85
CA ARG A 393 -1.17 -30.95 -0.35
C ARG A 393 -1.52 -32.00 -1.42
N HIS A 394 -1.78 -31.57 -2.66
CA HIS A 394 -2.06 -32.49 -3.77
C HIS A 394 -0.86 -33.35 -4.18
N SER A 395 0.37 -32.87 -4.02
CA SER A 395 1.58 -33.66 -4.31
C SER A 395 1.88 -34.69 -3.21
N ALA A 396 1.61 -34.36 -1.95
CA ALA A 396 1.74 -35.29 -0.82
C ALA A 396 0.68 -36.42 -0.84
N GLU A 397 -0.55 -36.13 -1.27
CA GLU A 397 -1.62 -37.13 -1.40
C GLU A 397 -1.36 -38.12 -2.56
N ARG A 398 -0.75 -37.65 -3.67
CA ARG A 398 -0.36 -38.51 -4.81
C ARG A 398 0.83 -39.43 -4.54
N GLN A 399 1.61 -39.19 -3.50
CA GLN A 399 2.70 -40.10 -3.08
C GLN A 399 2.23 -41.18 -2.10
N LYS A 400 0.97 -41.13 -1.64
CA LYS A 400 0.36 -42.12 -0.72
C LYS A 400 -0.68 -43.02 -1.39
N SER A 401 -0.95 -42.82 -2.68
CA SER A 401 -1.72 -43.74 -3.55
C SER A 401 -0.77 -44.37 -4.55
#